data_AF-A0A7S2XL89-F1
#
_entry.id   AF-A0A7S2XL89-F1
#
_cell.length_a   1.000
_cell.length_b   1.000
_cell.length_c   1.000
_cell.angle_alpha   90.00
_cell.angle_beta   90.00
_cell.angle_gamma   90.00
#
_symmetry.space_group_name_H-M   'P 1'
#
loop_
_entity.id
_entity.type
_entity.pdbx_description
1 polymer ?
#
loop_
_entity_poly.entity_id
_entity_poly.type
_entity_poly.pdbx_seq_one_letter_code
_entity_poly.pdbx_strand_id
1 'polypeptide(L)'
;GVHATGQVVAFDYYPPPPISELVAADPLVLDPKANPKNARLLHSLFASSLEQDDEWKLRRAINSHLPADICVRSVAVLTRSDLASRPFEPRRFVRLKRYTYRIRFHQTTMNTPTTTCSSTSKQLQQHDQQSICQSGPHTLRRAHDEHSCLWICPWALDKNLLPTVCKELQGQHNFGCFIHAKDRHRPGGDNIMTLNTCRFQLSGPTTEMDSDSEPDNDSDDGTSGIVNCKFTFEAKGFRRSMVRNLVGFLVDVCRGLRNMDDFTAIWTGTDEAAKLVCASPASGLCLAKVHYEPSHDT
;
A
#
# COMPACT_ATOMS: atom_id res chain seq x y z
N GLY A 1 -3.47 3.16 8.97
CA GLY A 1 -4.30 3.62 7.84
C GLY A 1 -3.75 3.07 6.54
N VAL A 2 -2.55 3.50 6.16
CA VAL A 2 -1.72 2.80 5.15
C VAL A 2 -1.02 1.64 5.84
N HIS A 3 -0.87 0.51 5.15
CA HIS A 3 -0.17 -0.68 5.64
C HIS A 3 1.31 -0.67 5.23
N ALA A 4 2.13 -1.48 5.89
CA ALA A 4 3.50 -1.69 5.46
C ALA A 4 3.95 -3.12 5.77
N THR A 5 4.39 -3.83 4.74
CA THR A 5 5.04 -5.13 4.88
C THR A 5 6.54 -5.00 4.70
N GLY A 6 7.01 -4.04 3.91
CA GLY A 6 8.42 -3.84 3.59
C GLY A 6 9.08 -2.68 4.30
N GLN A 7 8.51 -2.20 5.41
CA GLN A 7 9.11 -1.12 6.19
C GLN A 7 10.41 -1.60 6.83
N VAL A 8 11.43 -0.76 6.76
CA VAL A 8 12.73 -1.00 7.38
C VAL A 8 13.02 0.15 8.34
N VAL A 9 13.51 -0.19 9.51
CA VAL A 9 13.95 0.73 10.55
C VAL A 9 15.32 0.26 11.04
N ALA A 10 16.14 1.21 11.49
CA ALA A 10 17.39 0.92 12.18
C ALA A 10 17.46 1.83 13.40
N PHE A 11 18.07 1.32 14.46
CA PHE A 11 18.32 2.04 15.68
C PHE A 11 19.61 1.52 16.28
N ASP A 12 20.35 2.41 16.93
CA ASP A 12 21.53 2.02 17.67
C ASP A 12 21.11 1.33 18.96
N TYR A 13 21.84 0.27 19.28
CA TYR A 13 21.64 -0.47 20.51
C TYR A 13 22.92 -0.45 21.34
N TYR A 14 22.79 -0.04 22.60
CA TYR A 14 23.86 -0.06 23.58
C TYR A 14 23.47 -1.09 24.64
N PRO A 15 24.30 -2.13 24.90
CA PRO A 15 24.00 -3.10 25.94
C PRO A 15 23.82 -2.36 27.28
N PRO A 16 22.76 -2.65 28.06
CA PRO A 16 22.61 -2.09 29.37
C PRO A 16 23.82 -2.49 30.22
N PRO A 17 24.23 -1.66 31.18
CA PRO A 17 25.24 -2.07 32.14
C PRO A 17 24.79 -3.36 32.86
N PRO A 18 25.73 -4.16 33.39
CA PRO A 18 25.40 -5.42 34.05
C PRO A 18 24.32 -5.23 35.13
N ILE A 19 23.48 -6.24 35.36
CA ILE A 19 22.32 -6.19 36.30
C ILE A 19 22.71 -5.65 37.68
N SER A 20 23.94 -5.90 38.13
CA SER A 20 24.49 -5.37 39.38
C SER A 20 24.45 -3.84 39.48
N GLU A 21 24.50 -3.13 38.35
CA GLU A 21 24.44 -1.67 38.26
C GLU A 21 23.02 -1.16 37.98
N LEU A 22 22.15 -1.96 37.32
CA LEU A 22 20.76 -1.58 37.03
C LEU A 22 19.86 -1.59 38.27
N VAL A 23 20.09 -2.49 39.22
CA VAL A 23 19.31 -2.57 40.47
C VAL A 23 19.46 -1.32 41.35
N ALA A 24 20.51 -0.50 41.12
CA ALA A 24 20.71 0.78 41.79
C ALA A 24 19.91 1.95 41.15
N ALA A 25 19.39 1.78 39.93
CA ALA A 25 18.76 2.85 39.16
C ALA A 25 17.30 2.51 38.80
N ASP A 26 16.38 2.97 39.66
CA ASP A 26 14.95 3.17 39.44
C ASP A 26 14.05 1.92 39.17
N PRO A 27 13.19 1.52 40.12
CA PRO A 27 12.27 0.38 39.99
C PRO A 27 11.16 0.53 38.92
N LEU A 28 11.01 1.69 38.29
CA LEU A 28 9.88 2.01 37.40
C LEU A 28 10.05 1.61 35.92
N VAL A 29 11.19 1.03 35.53
CA VAL A 29 11.47 0.67 34.12
C VAL A 29 10.79 -0.65 33.68
N LEU A 30 10.19 -1.41 34.60
CA LEU A 30 9.47 -2.64 34.28
C LEU A 30 7.96 -2.42 34.37
N ASP A 31 7.28 -2.32 33.22
CA ASP A 31 5.82 -2.35 33.16
C ASP A 31 5.32 -3.68 33.79
N PRO A 32 4.54 -3.64 34.88
CA PRO A 32 4.06 -4.84 35.57
C PRO A 32 3.10 -5.70 34.73
N LYS A 33 2.66 -5.23 33.55
CA LYS A 33 1.88 -6.03 32.58
C LYS A 33 2.74 -6.82 31.59
N ALA A 34 4.04 -6.54 31.51
CA ALA A 34 4.94 -7.30 30.66
C ALA A 34 5.15 -8.71 31.25
N ASN A 35 4.94 -9.76 30.44
CA ASN A 35 5.17 -11.14 30.86
C ASN A 35 6.62 -11.27 31.39
N PRO A 36 6.83 -11.56 32.69
CA PRO A 36 8.15 -11.48 33.32
C PRO A 36 9.16 -12.46 32.72
N LYS A 37 8.70 -13.51 32.04
CA LYS A 37 9.56 -14.43 31.29
C LYS A 37 10.15 -13.81 30.02
N ASN A 38 9.41 -12.92 29.35
CA ASN A 38 9.84 -12.29 28.09
C ASN A 38 10.74 -11.08 28.33
N ALA A 39 10.47 -10.28 29.36
CA ALA A 39 11.33 -9.17 29.78
C ALA A 39 12.73 -9.67 30.20
N ARG A 40 12.80 -10.80 30.92
CA ARG A 40 14.06 -11.47 31.24
C ARG A 40 14.80 -11.99 30.01
N LEU A 41 14.07 -12.39 28.97
CA LEU A 41 14.67 -12.91 27.73
C LEU A 41 15.41 -11.79 26.97
N LEU A 42 14.76 -10.63 26.76
CA LEU A 42 15.44 -9.44 26.21
C LEU A 42 16.67 -9.09 27.05
N HIS A 43 16.50 -8.93 28.37
CA HIS A 43 17.61 -8.55 29.25
C HIS A 43 18.77 -9.57 29.23
N SER A 44 18.49 -10.87 29.14
CA SER A 44 19.52 -11.92 29.09
C SER A 44 20.29 -11.92 27.77
N LEU A 45 19.62 -11.66 26.64
CA LEU A 45 20.25 -11.54 25.32
C LEU A 45 21.16 -10.31 25.23
N PHE A 46 20.73 -9.25 25.90
CA PHE A 46 21.37 -7.96 25.92
C PHE A 46 22.53 -7.84 26.91
N ALA A 47 22.65 -8.78 27.85
CA ALA A 47 23.78 -8.89 28.77
C ALA A 47 24.98 -9.65 28.17
N SER A 48 24.75 -10.48 27.14
CA SER A 48 25.79 -11.09 26.30
C SER A 48 26.07 -10.22 25.08
N SER A 49 27.30 -10.25 24.56
CA SER A 49 27.61 -9.64 23.26
C SER A 49 26.74 -10.32 22.20
N LEU A 50 25.77 -9.60 21.63
CA LEU A 50 24.87 -10.14 20.61
C LEU A 50 25.69 -10.63 19.41
N GLU A 51 25.66 -11.93 19.16
CA GLU A 51 26.23 -12.53 17.97
C GLU A 51 25.16 -12.67 16.88
N GLN A 52 25.59 -12.86 15.63
CA GLN A 52 24.69 -12.98 14.48
C GLN A 52 23.68 -14.14 14.63
N ASP A 53 24.05 -15.18 15.38
CA ASP A 53 23.17 -16.33 15.70
C ASP A 53 22.02 -15.99 16.67
N ASP A 54 22.03 -14.80 17.28
CA ASP A 54 20.99 -14.35 18.22
C ASP A 54 19.86 -13.52 17.57
N GLU A 55 19.92 -13.26 16.26
CA GLU A 55 18.91 -12.46 15.52
C GLU A 55 17.48 -12.99 15.71
N TRP A 56 17.30 -14.32 15.73
CA TRP A 56 15.98 -14.91 15.95
C TRP A 56 15.48 -14.71 17.37
N LYS A 57 16.38 -14.70 18.37
CA LYS A 57 16.04 -14.45 19.77
C LYS A 57 15.60 -13.01 19.94
N LEU A 58 16.34 -12.07 19.33
CA LEU A 58 15.99 -10.66 19.30
C LEU A 58 14.63 -10.42 18.61
N ARG A 59 14.41 -11.02 17.44
CA ARG A 59 13.13 -10.97 16.73
C ARG A 59 11.97 -11.49 17.59
N ARG A 60 12.12 -12.67 18.19
CA ARG A 60 11.09 -13.28 19.07
C ARG A 60 10.79 -12.37 20.26
N ALA A 61 11.82 -11.85 20.87
CA ALA A 61 11.72 -11.05 22.07
C ALA A 61 11.03 -9.70 21.77
N ILE A 62 11.40 -8.99 20.68
CA ILE A 62 10.71 -7.77 20.23
C ILE A 62 9.24 -8.06 19.92
N ASN A 63 8.94 -9.09 19.11
CA ASN A 63 7.56 -9.43 18.74
C ASN A 63 6.67 -9.78 19.93
N SER A 64 7.25 -10.27 21.03
CA SER A 64 6.50 -10.59 22.25
C SER A 64 6.02 -9.34 23.01
N HIS A 65 6.54 -8.16 22.66
CA HIS A 65 6.19 -6.87 23.27
C HIS A 65 5.40 -5.95 22.30
N LEU A 66 5.26 -6.32 21.03
CA LEU A 66 4.51 -5.55 20.05
C LEU A 66 3.01 -5.89 20.07
N PRO A 67 2.13 -4.94 19.71
CA PRO A 67 0.71 -5.24 19.51
C PRO A 67 0.51 -6.19 18.32
N ALA A 68 -0.64 -6.86 18.26
CA ALA A 68 -0.92 -7.90 17.27
C ALA A 68 -0.87 -7.43 15.79
N ASP A 69 -1.04 -6.13 15.55
CA ASP A 69 -1.02 -5.51 14.22
C ASP A 69 0.38 -5.02 13.77
N ILE A 70 1.42 -5.23 14.59
CA ILE A 70 2.81 -4.90 14.27
C ILE A 70 3.69 -6.13 14.49
N CYS A 71 4.46 -6.51 13.47
CA CYS A 71 5.43 -7.59 13.58
C CYS A 71 6.77 -7.25 12.92
N VAL A 72 7.85 -7.64 13.57
CA VAL A 72 9.20 -7.70 13.02
C VAL A 72 9.37 -9.04 12.30
N ARG A 73 9.50 -8.99 10.98
CA ARG A 73 9.66 -10.20 10.15
C ARG A 73 11.10 -10.71 10.11
N SER A 74 12.05 -9.78 10.07
CA SER A 74 13.49 -10.05 9.99
C SER A 74 14.23 -9.02 10.84
N VAL A 75 15.41 -9.41 11.33
CA VAL A 75 16.36 -8.58 12.05
C VAL A 75 17.73 -8.85 11.45
N ALA A 76 18.55 -7.82 11.30
CA ALA A 76 19.96 -7.95 10.97
C ALA A 76 20.76 -7.14 12.00
N VAL A 77 21.76 -7.74 12.62
CA VAL A 77 22.64 -7.05 13.56
C VAL A 77 23.89 -6.57 12.82
N LEU A 78 24.15 -5.26 12.87
CA LEU A 78 25.35 -4.65 12.31
C LEU A 78 26.31 -4.26 13.43
N THR A 79 27.54 -4.78 13.37
CA THR A 79 28.59 -4.44 14.35
C THR A 79 29.27 -3.13 13.98
N ARG A 80 30.08 -2.59 14.91
CA ARG A 80 30.91 -1.40 14.63
C ARG A 80 31.87 -1.63 13.46
N SER A 81 32.42 -2.83 13.32
CA SER A 81 33.30 -3.19 12.20
C SER A 81 32.55 -3.16 10.87
N ASP A 82 31.31 -3.66 10.85
CA ASP A 82 30.45 -3.62 9.67
C ASP A 82 30.13 -2.17 9.27
N LEU A 83 29.72 -1.35 10.24
CA LEU A 83 29.37 0.05 10.03
C LEU A 83 30.57 0.92 9.63
N ALA A 84 31.78 0.60 10.08
CA ALA A 84 33.00 1.29 9.67
C ALA A 84 33.28 1.11 8.17
N SER A 85 32.96 -0.07 7.62
CA SER A 85 33.10 -0.35 6.19
C SER A 85 31.88 0.07 5.37
N ARG A 86 30.68 0.01 5.96
CA ARG A 86 29.38 0.22 5.28
C ARG A 86 28.37 0.85 6.26
N PRO A 87 28.37 2.18 6.44
CA PRO A 87 27.39 2.84 7.29
C PRO A 87 25.99 2.63 6.73
N PHE A 88 25.05 2.15 7.55
CA PHE A 88 23.67 1.90 7.12
C PHE A 88 22.71 2.93 7.70
N GLU A 89 22.01 3.63 6.81
CA GLU A 89 20.94 4.56 7.14
C GLU A 89 19.67 4.21 6.33
N PRO A 90 18.57 3.78 6.98
CA PRO A 90 17.38 3.24 6.31
C PRO A 90 16.74 4.15 5.27
N ARG A 91 16.96 5.47 5.37
CA ARG A 91 16.36 6.46 4.48
C ARG A 91 17.26 6.85 3.31
N ARG A 92 18.58 6.94 3.55
CA ARG A 92 19.54 7.53 2.62
C ARG A 92 19.93 6.59 1.49
N PHE A 93 20.11 5.30 1.78
CA PHE A 93 20.59 4.31 0.81
C PHE A 93 19.47 3.57 0.07
N VAL A 94 18.26 4.13 0.08
CA VAL A 94 17.14 3.55 -0.65
C VAL A 94 17.33 3.74 -2.15
N ARG A 95 17.44 2.63 -2.87
CA ARG A 95 17.50 2.61 -4.34
C ARG A 95 16.11 2.65 -4.96
N LEU A 96 15.16 1.94 -4.36
CA LEU A 96 13.81 1.79 -4.90
C LEU A 96 12.81 1.52 -3.78
N LYS A 97 11.63 2.12 -3.87
CA LYS A 97 10.46 1.75 -3.05
C LYS A 97 9.40 1.14 -3.94
N ARG A 98 8.78 0.07 -3.45
CA ARG A 98 7.64 -0.58 -4.08
C ARG A 98 6.41 -0.39 -3.20
N TYR A 99 5.41 0.32 -3.72
CA TYR A 99 4.08 0.34 -3.15
C TYR A 99 3.16 -0.59 -3.93
N THR A 100 2.22 -1.20 -3.22
CA THR A 100 1.11 -1.92 -3.85
C THR A 100 -0.20 -1.31 -3.41
N TYR A 101 -1.16 -1.24 -4.32
CA TYR A 101 -2.52 -0.81 -4.01
C TYR A 101 -3.51 -1.88 -4.43
N ARG A 102 -4.32 -2.38 -3.51
CA ARG A 102 -5.35 -3.39 -3.79
C ARG A 102 -6.73 -2.75 -3.81
N ILE A 103 -7.47 -3.03 -4.88
CA ILE A 103 -8.82 -2.52 -5.10
C ILE A 103 -9.72 -3.67 -5.59
N ARG A 104 -10.98 -3.67 -5.18
CA ARG A 104 -12.04 -4.54 -5.70
C ARG A 104 -13.13 -3.65 -6.30
N PHE A 105 -13.53 -3.91 -7.54
CA PHE A 105 -14.52 -3.09 -8.25
C PHE A 105 -15.40 -3.96 -9.16
N HIS A 106 -16.57 -3.45 -9.57
CA HIS A 106 -17.33 -4.06 -10.67
C HIS A 106 -16.74 -3.66 -12.01
N GLN A 107 -16.63 -4.58 -12.95
CA GLN A 107 -16.29 -4.27 -14.33
C GLN A 107 -17.52 -3.69 -15.02
N THR A 108 -17.34 -2.59 -15.76
CA THR A 108 -18.38 -2.10 -16.66
C THR A 108 -18.67 -3.15 -17.73
N THR A 109 -19.92 -3.63 -17.79
CA THR A 109 -20.40 -4.44 -18.91
C THR A 109 -20.57 -3.52 -20.11
N MET A 110 -19.74 -3.73 -21.13
CA MET A 110 -19.98 -3.10 -22.43
C MET A 110 -21.23 -3.76 -23.01
N ASN A 111 -22.40 -3.12 -22.86
CA ASN A 111 -23.53 -3.45 -23.71
C ASN A 111 -23.11 -3.09 -25.13
N THR A 112 -22.80 -4.08 -25.96
CA THR A 112 -22.78 -3.92 -27.41
C THR A 112 -24.08 -3.24 -27.81
N PRO A 113 -24.05 -2.11 -28.53
CA PRO A 113 -25.28 -1.51 -29.03
C PRO A 113 -25.89 -2.50 -30.03
N THR A 114 -26.86 -3.29 -29.60
CA THR A 114 -27.76 -4.00 -30.50
C THR A 114 -28.49 -2.94 -31.30
N THR A 115 -28.07 -2.81 -32.56
CA THR A 115 -28.65 -1.94 -33.56
C THR A 115 -30.14 -2.24 -33.71
N THR A 116 -31.01 -1.44 -33.08
CA THR A 116 -32.36 -1.25 -33.59
C THR A 116 -32.87 0.13 -33.18
N CYS A 117 -33.30 0.87 -34.19
CA CYS A 117 -33.63 2.28 -34.20
C CYS A 117 -34.92 2.56 -33.42
N SER A 118 -34.97 3.65 -32.64
CA SER A 118 -35.92 4.76 -32.84
C SER A 118 -35.95 5.76 -31.67
N SER A 119 -35.72 7.03 -32.02
CA SER A 119 -36.35 8.25 -31.48
C SER A 119 -36.32 8.57 -29.97
N THR A 120 -35.58 9.65 -29.68
CA THR A 120 -36.01 10.81 -28.88
C THR A 120 -36.25 10.60 -27.38
N SER A 121 -35.18 10.77 -26.60
CA SER A 121 -35.17 11.48 -25.31
C SER A 121 -33.73 11.69 -24.84
N LYS A 122 -33.30 12.94 -24.69
CA LYS A 122 -32.09 13.29 -23.91
C LYS A 122 -32.43 13.12 -22.43
N GLN A 123 -32.39 11.89 -21.92
CA GLN A 123 -32.27 11.61 -20.50
C GLN A 123 -30.87 11.09 -20.24
N LEU A 124 -30.23 11.60 -19.18
CA LEU A 124 -28.96 11.10 -18.67
C LEU A 124 -29.05 9.57 -18.57
N GLN A 125 -28.30 8.85 -19.40
CA GLN A 125 -28.10 7.42 -19.24
C GLN A 125 -27.26 7.22 -17.98
N GLN A 126 -27.95 7.09 -16.83
CA GLN A 126 -27.40 6.40 -15.68
C GLN A 126 -27.12 4.97 -16.15
N HIS A 127 -25.86 4.65 -16.37
CA HIS A 127 -25.43 3.26 -16.44
C HIS A 127 -26.01 2.53 -15.24
N ASP A 128 -26.71 1.41 -15.46
CA ASP A 128 -27.17 0.50 -14.42
C ASP A 128 -25.95 -0.01 -13.63
N GLN A 129 -25.56 0.76 -12.62
CA GLN A 129 -24.48 0.44 -11.70
C GLN A 129 -25.03 -0.62 -10.74
N GLN A 130 -24.83 -1.89 -11.07
CA GLN A 130 -24.88 -2.92 -10.04
C GLN A 130 -23.82 -2.57 -8.99
N SER A 131 -24.28 -2.16 -7.81
CA SER A 131 -23.40 -1.78 -6.71
C SER A 131 -22.87 -3.04 -6.02
N ILE A 132 -21.58 -3.05 -5.64
CA ILE A 132 -20.99 -4.14 -4.82
C ILE A 132 -21.78 -4.31 -3.52
N CYS A 133 -22.39 -3.23 -3.04
CA CYS A 133 -23.36 -3.23 -1.96
C CYS A 133 -24.40 -2.13 -2.17
N GLN A 134 -25.68 -2.44 -2.06
CA GLN A 134 -26.75 -1.42 -2.02
C GLN A 134 -26.70 -0.56 -0.74
N SER A 135 -25.84 -0.93 0.20
CA SER A 135 -25.61 -0.25 1.45
C SER A 135 -24.57 0.85 1.28
N GLY A 136 -24.74 2.00 1.95
CA GLY A 136 -23.79 3.12 1.88
C GLY A 136 -22.33 2.73 2.23
N PRO A 137 -21.33 3.59 1.90
CA PRO A 137 -19.89 3.27 1.93
C PRO A 137 -19.34 2.81 3.30
N HIS A 138 -20.11 2.94 4.37
CA HIS A 138 -19.75 2.51 5.72
C HIS A 138 -20.18 1.08 6.07
N THR A 139 -21.03 0.44 5.28
CA THR A 139 -21.68 -0.82 5.65
C THR A 139 -20.82 -2.05 5.40
N LEU A 140 -19.95 -2.03 4.38
CA LEU A 140 -19.02 -3.13 4.08
C LEU A 140 -17.76 -3.16 4.97
N ARG A 141 -17.55 -2.14 5.81
CA ARG A 141 -16.30 -1.94 6.55
C ARG A 141 -16.17 -2.80 7.82
N ARG A 142 -17.08 -3.73 8.08
CA ARG A 142 -17.13 -4.44 9.39
C ARG A 142 -17.25 -5.96 9.35
N ALA A 143 -17.65 -6.60 8.25
CA ALA A 143 -17.91 -8.05 8.27
C ALA A 143 -16.70 -8.94 7.93
N HIS A 144 -15.69 -8.44 7.21
CA HIS A 144 -14.51 -9.22 6.78
C HIS A 144 -13.17 -8.53 7.07
N ASP A 145 -13.18 -7.49 7.92
CA ASP A 145 -12.15 -6.45 7.93
C ASP A 145 -11.08 -6.63 9.01
N GLU A 146 -10.81 -7.85 9.47
CA GLU A 146 -9.72 -8.01 10.45
C GLU A 146 -8.36 -7.66 9.84
N HIS A 147 -8.09 -7.90 8.54
CA HIS A 147 -6.78 -7.59 7.95
C HIS A 147 -6.80 -7.21 6.45
N SER A 148 -7.92 -6.73 5.91
CA SER A 148 -8.00 -6.49 4.46
C SER A 148 -7.29 -5.19 4.06
N CYS A 149 -6.03 -5.30 3.62
CA CYS A 149 -5.34 -4.25 2.87
C CYS A 149 -6.01 -4.11 1.49
N LEU A 150 -7.27 -3.68 1.45
CA LEU A 150 -8.15 -3.66 0.28
C LEU A 150 -9.03 -2.41 0.31
N TRP A 151 -9.26 -1.83 -0.87
CA TRP A 151 -10.32 -0.86 -1.07
C TRP A 151 -11.46 -1.50 -1.87
N ILE A 152 -12.65 -1.55 -1.29
CA ILE A 152 -13.86 -1.88 -2.03
C ILE A 152 -14.35 -0.60 -2.71
N CYS A 153 -14.13 -0.53 -4.03
CA CYS A 153 -14.51 0.58 -4.88
C CYS A 153 -16.01 0.51 -5.16
N PRO A 154 -16.78 1.57 -4.82
CA PRO A 154 -18.22 1.56 -5.05
C PRO A 154 -18.60 1.73 -6.53
N TRP A 155 -17.65 2.16 -7.38
CA TRP A 155 -17.90 2.42 -8.79
C TRP A 155 -17.50 1.24 -9.67
N ALA A 156 -18.27 1.04 -10.74
CA ALA A 156 -17.85 0.19 -11.83
C ALA A 156 -16.73 0.87 -12.63
N LEU A 157 -15.69 0.11 -13.00
CA LEU A 157 -14.54 0.61 -13.75
C LEU A 157 -14.39 -0.14 -15.09
N ASP A 158 -14.02 0.60 -16.13
CA ASP A 158 -13.58 0.01 -17.39
C ASP A 158 -12.14 -0.50 -17.26
N LYS A 159 -12.01 -1.84 -17.18
CA LYS A 159 -10.69 -2.48 -17.09
C LYS A 159 -9.84 -2.30 -18.34
N ASN A 160 -10.44 -2.00 -19.50
CA ASN A 160 -9.73 -1.85 -20.77
C ASN A 160 -8.92 -0.56 -20.82
N LEU A 161 -9.25 0.43 -19.98
CA LEU A 161 -8.48 1.67 -19.83
C LEU A 161 -7.25 1.52 -18.94
N LEU A 162 -7.22 0.51 -18.06
CA LEU A 162 -6.11 0.30 -17.11
C LEU A 162 -4.73 0.22 -17.79
N PRO A 163 -4.52 -0.53 -18.91
CA PRO A 163 -3.23 -0.54 -19.60
C PRO A 163 -2.78 0.84 -20.05
N THR A 164 -3.68 1.60 -20.67
CA THR A 164 -3.37 2.91 -21.25
C THR A 164 -3.04 3.92 -20.15
N VAL A 165 -3.86 3.98 -19.09
CA VAL A 165 -3.65 4.88 -17.95
C VAL A 165 -2.37 4.53 -17.19
N CYS A 166 -2.13 3.25 -16.93
CA CYS A 166 -0.90 2.80 -16.28
C CYS A 166 0.35 3.14 -17.11
N LYS A 167 0.27 3.02 -18.45
CA LYS A 167 1.37 3.38 -19.34
C LYS A 167 1.65 4.89 -19.30
N GLU A 168 0.62 5.72 -19.36
CA GLU A 168 0.75 7.19 -19.33
C GLU A 168 1.38 7.70 -18.02
N LEU A 169 1.03 7.07 -16.89
CA LEU A 169 1.60 7.43 -15.59
C LEU A 169 3.09 7.06 -15.43
N GLN A 170 3.60 6.11 -16.22
CA GLN A 170 5.02 5.70 -16.15
C GLN A 170 5.94 6.73 -16.79
N GLY A 171 7.17 6.78 -16.30
CA GLY A 171 8.21 7.65 -16.86
C GLY A 171 8.48 8.88 -15.99
N GLN A 172 9.15 9.86 -16.59
CA GLN A 172 9.53 11.10 -15.92
C GLN A 172 8.50 12.18 -16.21
N HIS A 173 7.85 12.66 -15.15
CA HIS A 173 6.77 13.65 -15.24
C HIS A 173 6.86 14.66 -14.11
N ASN A 174 6.18 15.79 -14.27
CA ASN A 174 5.90 16.70 -13.15
C ASN A 174 4.71 16.15 -12.34
N PHE A 175 5.00 15.55 -11.19
CA PHE A 175 4.00 14.96 -10.31
C PHE A 175 3.35 15.97 -9.35
N GLY A 176 3.49 17.28 -9.56
CA GLY A 176 2.98 18.34 -8.68
C GLY A 176 1.51 18.17 -8.30
N CYS A 177 0.65 17.83 -9.27
CA CYS A 177 -0.78 17.59 -9.05
C CYS A 177 -1.07 16.38 -8.15
N PHE A 178 -0.15 15.41 -8.08
CA PHE A 178 -0.28 14.23 -7.23
C PHE A 178 0.30 14.42 -5.83
N ILE A 179 0.92 15.56 -5.53
CA ILE A 179 1.53 15.81 -4.22
C ILE A 179 0.53 16.48 -3.28
N HIS A 180 0.61 16.13 -2.00
CA HIS A 180 -0.14 16.79 -0.95
C HIS A 180 0.07 18.31 -0.97
N ALA A 181 -1.01 19.10 -0.89
CA ALA A 181 -0.97 20.56 -1.11
C ALA A 181 0.13 21.28 -0.29
N LYS A 182 0.31 20.90 0.99
CA LYS A 182 1.34 21.49 1.87
C LYS A 182 2.80 21.24 1.42
N ASP A 183 3.03 20.19 0.64
CA ASP A 183 4.37 19.75 0.24
C ASP A 183 4.68 20.07 -1.23
N ARG A 184 3.69 20.59 -1.98
CA ARG A 184 3.80 20.84 -3.43
C ARG A 184 4.79 21.95 -3.77
N HIS A 185 4.84 22.99 -2.94
CA HIS A 185 5.69 24.19 -3.14
C HIS A 185 6.93 24.16 -2.24
N ARG A 186 7.61 23.02 -2.15
CA ARG A 186 8.82 22.92 -1.33
C ARG A 186 9.88 23.91 -1.86
N PRO A 187 10.51 24.72 -0.99
CA PRO A 187 11.58 25.63 -1.41
C PRO A 187 12.74 24.86 -2.04
N GLY A 188 13.17 25.31 -3.23
CA GLY A 188 14.35 24.78 -3.92
C GLY A 188 14.20 23.37 -4.52
N GLY A 189 12.98 22.84 -4.66
CA GLY A 189 12.74 21.54 -5.28
C GLY A 189 11.64 21.61 -6.34
N ASP A 190 11.88 20.94 -7.47
CA ASP A 190 10.81 20.63 -8.42
C ASP A 190 10.04 19.37 -7.98
N ASN A 191 8.94 19.13 -8.70
CA ASN A 191 8.12 17.93 -8.55
C ASN A 191 8.35 16.96 -9.71
N ILE A 192 9.48 17.09 -10.40
CA ILE A 192 9.85 16.21 -11.50
C ILE A 192 10.41 14.92 -10.89
N MET A 193 9.73 13.82 -11.12
CA MET A 193 10.11 12.52 -10.57
C MET A 193 9.96 11.45 -11.66
N THR A 194 10.60 10.30 -11.46
CA THR A 194 10.47 9.16 -12.35
C THR A 194 9.70 8.05 -11.65
N LEU A 195 8.59 7.63 -12.25
CA LEU A 195 7.87 6.42 -11.87
C LEU A 195 8.40 5.27 -12.75
N ASN A 196 9.26 4.44 -12.16
CA ASN A 196 9.91 3.32 -12.86
C ASN A 196 8.91 2.24 -13.27
N THR A 197 7.85 2.03 -12.49
CA THR A 197 6.83 1.03 -12.80
C THR A 197 5.47 1.50 -12.30
N CYS A 198 4.45 1.35 -13.15
CA CYS A 198 3.04 1.42 -12.80
C CYS A 198 2.34 0.28 -13.55
N ARG A 199 2.13 -0.85 -12.88
CA ARG A 199 1.48 -2.02 -13.48
C ARG A 199 0.34 -2.50 -12.62
N PHE A 200 -0.53 -3.29 -13.21
CA PHE A 200 -1.66 -3.88 -12.52
C PHE A 200 -1.70 -5.39 -12.76
N GLN A 201 -2.35 -6.11 -11.85
CA GLN A 201 -2.63 -7.53 -11.94
C GLN A 201 -4.10 -7.71 -11.59
N LEU A 202 -4.86 -8.30 -12.51
CA LEU A 202 -6.25 -8.67 -12.26
C LEU A 202 -6.29 -10.10 -11.73
N SER A 203 -7.19 -10.33 -10.79
CA SER A 203 -7.59 -11.64 -10.28
C SER A 203 -9.11 -11.69 -10.39
N GLY A 204 -9.62 -12.69 -11.10
CA GLY A 204 -11.05 -12.91 -11.28
C GLY A 204 -11.76 -13.25 -9.97
N PRO A 205 -13.09 -13.44 -9.99
CA PRO A 205 -13.82 -13.95 -8.84
C PRO A 205 -13.21 -15.29 -8.44
N THR A 206 -12.68 -15.36 -7.23
CA THR A 206 -12.38 -16.63 -6.59
C THR A 206 -13.72 -17.34 -6.42
N THR A 207 -14.01 -18.34 -7.26
CA THR A 207 -14.88 -19.43 -6.86
C THR A 207 -14.20 -20.04 -5.64
N GLU A 208 -14.58 -19.57 -4.45
CA GLU A 208 -14.32 -20.31 -3.23
C GLU A 208 -15.06 -21.64 -3.43
N MET A 209 -14.27 -22.68 -3.71
CA MET A 209 -14.78 -24.03 -3.89
C MET A 209 -15.25 -24.52 -2.52
N ASP A 210 -16.52 -24.28 -2.20
CA ASP A 210 -17.27 -25.15 -1.31
C ASP A 210 -17.46 -26.47 -2.06
N SER A 211 -16.69 -27.49 -1.67
CA SER A 211 -16.57 -28.78 -2.36
C SER A 211 -17.78 -29.71 -2.22
N ASP A 212 -18.92 -29.23 -1.73
CA ASP A 212 -20.07 -30.09 -1.33
C ASP A 212 -21.41 -29.67 -1.96
N SER A 213 -21.42 -28.96 -3.10
CA SER A 213 -22.67 -28.65 -3.82
C SER A 213 -22.64 -29.17 -5.25
N GLU A 214 -23.50 -30.14 -5.54
CA GLU A 214 -23.78 -30.66 -6.88
C GLU A 214 -24.23 -29.52 -7.82
N PRO A 215 -23.89 -29.58 -9.12
CA PRO A 215 -24.21 -28.51 -10.06
C PRO A 215 -25.69 -28.59 -10.48
N ASP A 216 -26.53 -27.75 -9.88
CA ASP A 216 -27.86 -27.46 -10.42
C ASP A 216 -27.72 -26.75 -11.77
N ASN A 217 -28.26 -27.39 -12.82
CA ASN A 217 -28.00 -27.09 -14.23
C ASN A 217 -29.03 -26.10 -14.83
N ASP A 218 -29.45 -25.10 -14.06
CA ASP A 218 -30.44 -24.10 -14.49
C ASP A 218 -30.22 -22.73 -13.79
N SER A 219 -29.26 -21.94 -14.26
CA SER A 219 -29.29 -20.47 -14.10
C SER A 219 -28.14 -19.81 -14.87
N ASP A 220 -28.50 -18.95 -15.81
CA ASP A 220 -27.78 -17.78 -16.34
C ASP A 220 -26.39 -17.55 -15.70
N ASP A 221 -25.33 -17.94 -16.43
CA ASP A 221 -23.92 -17.81 -16.04
C ASP A 221 -23.50 -16.33 -16.02
N GLY A 222 -24.03 -15.60 -15.04
CA GLY A 222 -23.64 -14.26 -14.66
C GLY A 222 -22.24 -14.29 -14.07
N THR A 223 -21.24 -14.46 -14.93
CA THR A 223 -19.81 -14.32 -14.63
C THR A 223 -19.65 -13.10 -13.73
N SER A 224 -19.39 -13.35 -12.44
CA SER A 224 -19.44 -12.32 -11.41
C SER A 224 -18.56 -11.15 -11.85
N GLY A 225 -19.18 -10.02 -12.20
CA GLY A 225 -18.52 -8.84 -12.75
C GLY A 225 -17.56 -8.17 -11.76
N ILE A 226 -17.22 -8.82 -10.64
CA ILE A 226 -16.33 -8.32 -9.61
C ILE A 226 -14.89 -8.66 -9.96
N VAL A 227 -14.04 -7.65 -9.95
CA VAL A 227 -12.61 -7.75 -10.27
C VAL A 227 -11.79 -7.35 -9.06
N ASN A 228 -10.85 -8.20 -8.67
CA ASN A 228 -9.80 -7.83 -7.73
C ASN A 228 -8.57 -7.37 -8.52
N CYS A 229 -8.10 -6.16 -8.27
CA CYS A 229 -6.93 -5.59 -8.95
C CYS A 229 -5.86 -5.19 -7.93
N LYS A 230 -4.61 -5.52 -8.25
CA LYS A 230 -3.43 -5.08 -7.50
C LYS A 230 -2.55 -4.22 -8.40
N PHE A 231 -2.48 -2.93 -8.09
CA PHE A 231 -1.49 -2.04 -8.67
C PHE A 231 -0.14 -2.19 -7.96
N THR A 232 0.94 -2.06 -8.73
CA THR A 232 2.32 -1.99 -8.23
C THR A 232 2.98 -0.74 -8.78
N PHE A 233 3.50 0.09 -7.86
CA PHE A 233 4.21 1.32 -8.14
C PHE A 233 5.65 1.21 -7.66
N GLU A 234 6.61 1.49 -8.53
CA GLU A 234 8.03 1.50 -8.17
C GLU A 234 8.68 2.82 -8.59
N ALA A 235 9.40 3.44 -7.65
CA ALA A 235 10.17 4.66 -7.88
C ALA A 235 11.31 4.75 -6.87
N LYS A 236 12.33 5.58 -7.13
CA LYS A 236 13.39 5.90 -6.14
C LYS A 236 12.79 6.41 -4.82
N GLY A 237 11.71 7.19 -4.90
CA GLY A 237 10.95 7.64 -3.75
C GLY A 237 9.60 8.20 -4.17
N PHE A 238 8.70 8.37 -3.20
CA PHE A 238 7.38 8.95 -3.40
C PHE A 238 7.19 10.13 -2.45
N ARG A 239 6.48 11.15 -2.93
CA ARG A 239 6.06 12.29 -2.10
C ARG A 239 4.80 11.94 -1.30
N ARG A 240 4.48 12.76 -0.29
CA ARG A 240 3.29 12.56 0.55
C ARG A 240 2.03 12.53 -0.33
N SER A 241 1.18 11.54 -0.09
CA SER A 241 -0.07 11.26 -0.82
C SER A 241 0.04 10.85 -2.28
N MET A 242 1.24 10.88 -2.87
CA MET A 242 1.47 10.64 -4.31
C MET A 242 0.80 9.37 -4.83
N VAL A 243 1.08 8.21 -4.23
CA VAL A 243 0.50 6.93 -4.70
C VAL A 243 -1.03 6.91 -4.59
N ARG A 244 -1.59 7.49 -3.53
CA ARG A 244 -3.06 7.51 -3.34
C ARG A 244 -3.74 8.42 -4.36
N ASN A 245 -3.11 9.53 -4.69
CA ASN A 245 -3.57 10.48 -5.70
C ASN A 245 -3.46 9.87 -7.11
N LEU A 246 -2.37 9.16 -7.41
CA LEU A 246 -2.22 8.41 -8.67
C LEU A 246 -3.35 7.40 -8.86
N VAL A 247 -3.62 6.57 -7.84
CA VAL A 247 -4.70 5.58 -7.88
C VAL A 247 -6.07 6.24 -7.99
N GLY A 248 -6.30 7.35 -7.29
CA GLY A 248 -7.58 8.05 -7.36
C GLY A 248 -7.86 8.65 -8.74
N PHE A 249 -6.87 9.31 -9.35
CA PHE A 249 -7.00 9.81 -10.72
C PHE A 249 -7.19 8.68 -11.73
N LEU A 250 -6.44 7.58 -11.58
CA LEU A 250 -6.62 6.39 -12.42
C LEU A 250 -8.05 5.85 -12.33
N VAL A 251 -8.62 5.77 -11.13
CA VAL A 251 -10.01 5.35 -10.92
C VAL A 251 -10.99 6.35 -11.55
N ASP A 252 -10.71 7.66 -11.46
CA ASP A 252 -11.52 8.69 -12.08
C ASP A 252 -11.55 8.59 -13.61
N VAL A 253 -10.42 8.25 -14.24
CA VAL A 253 -10.36 7.97 -15.68
C VAL A 253 -11.14 6.69 -16.00
N CYS A 254 -10.92 5.61 -15.24
CA CYS A 254 -11.55 4.30 -15.53
C CYS A 254 -13.07 4.29 -15.29
N ARG A 255 -13.61 5.20 -14.47
CA ARG A 255 -15.06 5.39 -14.28
C ARG A 255 -15.67 6.44 -15.20
N GLY A 256 -14.89 7.00 -16.13
CA GLY A 256 -15.32 7.99 -17.11
C GLY A 256 -15.53 9.41 -16.55
N LEU A 257 -15.09 9.70 -15.32
CA LEU A 257 -15.15 11.06 -14.77
C LEU A 257 -14.07 11.98 -15.36
N ARG A 258 -12.94 11.39 -15.79
CA ARG A 258 -11.80 12.07 -16.43
C ARG A 258 -11.49 11.39 -17.74
N ASN A 259 -10.90 12.14 -18.67
CA ASN A 259 -10.48 11.63 -19.97
C ASN A 259 -8.95 11.50 -20.03
N MET A 260 -8.44 10.87 -21.09
CA MET A 260 -7.00 10.75 -21.30
C MET A 260 -6.33 12.10 -21.63
N ASP A 261 -7.07 13.06 -22.19
CA ASP A 261 -6.54 14.38 -22.54
C ASP A 261 -6.26 15.25 -21.30
N ASP A 262 -6.91 14.96 -20.17
CA ASP A 262 -6.70 15.62 -18.88
C ASP A 262 -5.26 15.45 -18.40
N PHE A 263 -4.54 14.41 -18.86
CA PHE A 263 -3.12 14.21 -18.57
C PHE A 263 -2.26 15.39 -18.99
N THR A 264 -2.56 16.03 -20.13
CA THR A 264 -1.82 17.22 -20.58
C THR A 264 -1.90 18.35 -19.55
N ALA A 265 -3.09 18.57 -18.98
CA ALA A 265 -3.29 19.55 -17.93
C ALA A 265 -2.63 19.12 -16.61
N ILE A 266 -2.75 17.85 -16.22
CA ILE A 266 -2.15 17.30 -15.00
C ILE A 266 -0.62 17.44 -15.01
N TRP A 267 0.03 17.19 -16.14
CA TRP A 267 1.49 17.28 -16.25
C TRP A 267 2.02 18.73 -16.22
N THR A 268 1.16 19.74 -16.32
CA THR A 268 1.55 21.13 -16.04
C THR A 268 1.93 21.34 -14.57
N GLY A 269 1.39 20.51 -13.66
CA GLY A 269 1.69 20.59 -12.23
C GLY A 269 1.06 21.78 -11.50
N THR A 270 0.07 22.45 -12.10
CA THR A 270 -0.61 23.62 -11.51
C THR A 270 -1.54 23.24 -10.35
N ASP A 271 -1.82 24.21 -9.48
CA ASP A 271 -2.75 24.03 -8.35
C ASP A 271 -4.19 23.81 -8.84
N GLU A 272 -4.56 24.45 -9.94
CA GLU A 272 -5.85 24.28 -10.62
C GLU A 272 -6.02 22.84 -11.12
N ALA A 273 -5.03 22.31 -11.85
CA ALA A 273 -5.06 20.94 -12.33
C ALA A 273 -5.05 19.93 -11.16
N ALA A 274 -4.39 20.26 -10.05
CA ALA A 274 -4.38 19.40 -8.86
C ALA A 274 -5.76 19.22 -8.22
N LYS A 275 -6.72 20.14 -8.44
CA LYS A 275 -8.11 20.01 -7.96
C LYS A 275 -8.86 18.88 -8.65
N LEU A 276 -8.36 18.40 -9.79
CA LEU A 276 -8.94 17.28 -10.53
C LEU A 276 -8.62 15.92 -9.87
N VAL A 277 -7.67 15.88 -8.93
CA VAL A 277 -7.12 14.66 -8.34
C VAL A 277 -7.64 14.46 -6.92
N CYS A 278 -8.38 13.37 -6.71
CA CYS A 278 -8.85 12.95 -5.40
C CYS A 278 -8.00 11.81 -4.84
N ALA A 279 -7.64 11.87 -3.55
CA ALA A 279 -6.87 10.79 -2.93
C ALA A 279 -7.76 9.54 -2.73
N SER A 280 -7.36 8.41 -3.30
CA SER A 280 -7.97 7.11 -2.97
C SER A 280 -7.84 6.78 -1.47
N PRO A 281 -8.68 5.93 -0.89
CA PRO A 281 -8.58 5.52 0.52
C PRO A 281 -7.21 4.96 0.90
N ALA A 282 -6.83 5.11 2.17
CA ALA A 282 -5.55 4.60 2.67
C ALA A 282 -5.52 3.07 2.84
N SER A 283 -6.67 2.43 3.05
CA SER A 283 -6.79 1.01 3.38
C SER A 283 -6.25 0.08 2.29
N GLY A 284 -6.39 0.47 1.01
CA GLY A 284 -5.86 -0.31 -0.11
C GLY A 284 -4.35 -0.18 -0.30
N LEU A 285 -3.68 0.81 0.31
CA LEU A 285 -2.26 1.09 0.08
C LEU A 285 -1.36 0.33 1.07
N CYS A 286 -0.30 -0.27 0.55
CA CYS A 286 0.77 -0.90 1.33
C CYS A 286 2.16 -0.54 0.80
N LEU A 287 3.09 -0.17 1.69
CA LEU A 287 4.52 -0.20 1.39
C LEU A 287 4.99 -1.66 1.37
N ALA A 288 5.16 -2.20 0.17
CA ALA A 288 5.41 -3.62 -0.02
C ALA A 288 6.88 -4.00 0.16
N LYS A 289 7.80 -3.20 -0.39
CA LYS A 289 9.25 -3.44 -0.32
C LYS A 289 10.06 -2.15 -0.42
N VAL A 290 11.19 -2.11 0.27
CA VAL A 290 12.26 -1.12 0.08
C VAL A 290 13.48 -1.90 -0.38
N HIS A 291 14.11 -1.46 -1.46
CA HIS A 291 15.35 -2.02 -1.98
C HIS A 291 16.49 -1.06 -1.67
N TYR A 292 17.55 -1.59 -1.11
CA TYR A 292 18.79 -0.88 -0.85
C TYR A 292 19.80 -1.17 -1.96
N GLU A 293 20.93 -0.48 -1.94
CA GLU A 293 22.04 -0.80 -2.82
C GLU A 293 22.60 -2.20 -2.49
N PRO A 294 23.22 -2.92 -3.44
CA PRO A 294 23.72 -4.29 -3.20
C PRO A 294 24.73 -4.39 -2.04
N SER A 295 25.42 -3.31 -1.72
CA SER A 295 26.30 -3.22 -0.55
C SER A 295 25.54 -3.32 0.79
N HIS A 296 24.23 -3.08 0.79
CA HIS A 296 23.35 -2.97 1.95
C HIS A 296 22.08 -3.84 1.83
N ASP A 297 22.00 -4.75 0.85
CA ASP A 297 20.89 -5.68 0.71
C ASP A 297 21.22 -6.92 1.57
N THR A 298 20.78 -6.90 2.83
CA THR A 298 20.89 -8.00 3.80
C THR A 298 19.51 -8.59 4.07
#